data_AF-A0A0N4THS2-F1
#
_entry.id   AF-A0A0N4THS2-F1
#
_cell.length_a   1.000
_cell.length_b   1.000
_cell.length_c   1.000
_cell.angle_alpha   90.00
_cell.angle_beta   90.00
_cell.angle_gamma   90.00
#
_symmetry.space_group_name_H-M   'P 1'
#
loop_
_entity.id
_entity.type
_entity.pdbx_description
1 polymer ?
#
loop_
_entity_poly.entity_id
_entity_poly.type
_entity_poly.pdbx_seq_one_letter_code
_entity_poly.pdbx_strand_id
1 'polypeptide(L)'
;MFCVYTCSKTSGGHLNPAISLMFYTLGKLPLSHFFYYSIVQVLGAFVGTAFAYTVYLDQTHHVLGDLRIVAGPNGTAGLFTSMPAPHVSNTIAFWDQVIIILLYYKYIL
;
A
#
# COMPACT_ATOMS: atom_id res chain seq x y z
N MET A 1 4.07 0.93 12.88
CA MET A 1 5.17 0.35 13.70
C MET A 1 4.99 -1.12 14.04
N PHE A 2 3.83 -1.57 14.54
CA PHE A 2 3.61 -2.99 14.90
C PHE A 2 4.09 -3.99 13.82
N CYS A 3 3.60 -3.89 12.58
CA CYS A 3 3.95 -4.82 11.50
C CYS A 3 5.45 -4.84 11.14
N VAL A 4 6.15 -3.70 11.29
CA VAL A 4 7.59 -3.62 11.04
C VAL A 4 8.34 -4.33 12.16
N TYR A 5 7.96 -4.12 13.42
CA TYR A 5 8.58 -4.80 14.56
C TYR A 5 8.45 -6.32 14.46
N THR A 6 7.29 -6.83 14.06
CA THR A 6 7.04 -8.27 13.93
C THR A 6 7.89 -8.94 12.87
N CYS A 7 8.19 -8.23 11.77
CA CYS A 7 8.85 -8.82 10.59
C CYS A 7 10.29 -8.31 10.37
N SER A 8 10.79 -7.37 11.18
CA SER A 8 12.10 -6.74 11.01
C SER A 8 13.26 -7.75 11.01
N LYS A 9 13.24 -8.73 11.92
CA LYS A 9 14.30 -9.74 12.06
C LYS A 9 14.32 -10.78 10.93
N THR A 10 13.22 -10.96 10.20
CA THR A 10 13.10 -11.99 9.16
C THR A 10 13.23 -11.43 7.76
N SER A 11 12.55 -10.32 7.46
CA SER A 11 12.50 -9.74 6.10
C SER A 11 12.95 -8.28 6.03
N GLY A 12 13.49 -7.73 7.12
CA GLY A 12 13.76 -6.29 7.22
C GLY A 12 12.49 -5.44 7.30
N GLY A 13 11.29 -6.06 7.30
CA GLY A 13 10.02 -5.36 7.41
C GLY A 13 9.68 -4.47 6.21
N HIS A 14 10.08 -4.85 4.99
CA HIS A 14 9.87 -4.02 3.79
C HIS A 14 8.40 -3.63 3.59
N LEU A 15 7.47 -4.59 3.69
CA LEU A 15 6.01 -4.42 3.63
C LEU A 15 5.48 -3.56 2.45
N ASN A 16 6.30 -3.36 1.42
CA ASN A 16 6.04 -2.46 0.30
C ASN A 16 6.90 -2.87 -0.92
N PRO A 17 6.27 -3.13 -2.08
CA PRO A 17 7.00 -3.48 -3.29
C PRO A 17 7.98 -2.39 -3.76
N ALA A 18 7.64 -1.11 -3.58
CA ALA A 18 8.50 0.00 -3.97
C ALA A 18 9.78 0.09 -3.11
N ILE A 19 9.67 -0.23 -1.82
CA ILE A 19 10.84 -0.34 -0.92
C ILE A 19 11.69 -1.53 -1.34
N SER A 20 11.06 -2.67 -1.66
CA SER A 20 11.78 -3.86 -2.12
C SER A 20 12.51 -3.62 -3.45
N LEU A 21 11.89 -2.87 -4.37
CA LEU A 21 12.50 -2.43 -5.62
C LEU A 21 13.72 -1.52 -5.36
N MET A 22 13.60 -0.58 -4.44
CA MET A 22 14.71 0.29 -4.05
C MET A 22 15.89 -0.49 -3.44
N PHE A 23 15.62 -1.48 -2.57
CA PHE A 23 16.69 -2.33 -2.04
C PHE A 23 17.36 -3.16 -3.15
N TYR A 24 16.60 -3.59 -4.16
CA TYR A 24 17.16 -4.26 -5.34
C TYR A 24 18.05 -3.32 -6.16
N THR A 25 17.60 -2.10 -6.48
CA THR A 25 18.41 -1.15 -7.28
C THR A 25 19.71 -0.73 -6.59
N LEU A 26 19.73 -0.76 -5.25
CA LEU A 26 20.91 -0.47 -4.43
C LEU A 26 21.81 -1.69 -4.18
N GLY A 27 21.49 -2.86 -4.76
CA GLY A 27 22.27 -4.08 -4.59
C GLY A 27 22.15 -4.73 -3.21
N LYS A 28 21.14 -4.36 -2.42
CA LYS A 28 20.86 -4.90 -1.07
C LYS A 28 19.86 -6.05 -1.06
N LEU A 29 19.23 -6.35 -2.19
CA LEU A 29 18.28 -7.45 -2.36
C LEU A 29 18.51 -8.09 -3.73
N PRO A 30 18.57 -9.43 -3.86
CA PRO A 30 18.66 -10.08 -5.16
C PRO A 30 17.34 -9.98 -5.93
N LEU A 31 17.39 -9.95 -7.27
CA LEU A 31 16.22 -9.78 -8.14
C LEU A 31 15.11 -10.82 -7.88
N SER A 32 15.48 -12.07 -7.63
CA SER A 32 14.51 -13.14 -7.32
C SER A 32 13.71 -12.83 -6.05
N HIS A 33 14.37 -12.29 -5.03
CA HIS A 33 13.71 -11.93 -3.78
C HIS A 33 12.82 -10.71 -3.94
N PHE A 34 13.17 -9.75 -4.80
CA PHE A 34 12.27 -8.64 -5.13
C PHE A 34 10.89 -9.15 -5.60
N PHE A 35 10.84 -10.14 -6.49
CA PHE A 35 9.57 -10.70 -6.95
C PHE A 35 8.82 -11.44 -5.84
N TYR A 36 9.51 -12.27 -5.04
CA TYR A 36 8.88 -12.95 -3.89
C TYR A 36 8.31 -11.95 -2.87
N TYR A 37 9.07 -10.90 -2.55
CA TYR A 37 8.62 -9.84 -1.65
C TYR A 37 7.37 -9.16 -2.22
N SER A 38 7.41 -8.75 -3.48
CA SER A 38 6.31 -8.02 -4.11
C SER A 38 5.01 -8.84 -4.13
N ILE A 39 5.09 -10.13 -4.50
CA ILE A 39 3.93 -11.02 -4.55
C ILE A 39 3.33 -11.19 -3.14
N VAL A 40 4.14 -11.56 -2.16
CA VAL A 40 3.65 -11.80 -0.78
C VAL A 40 3.12 -10.52 -0.14
N GLN A 41 3.72 -9.37 -0.42
CA GLN A 41 3.25 -8.07 0.06
C GLN A 41 1.88 -7.71 -0.53
N VAL A 42 1.68 -7.89 -1.84
CA VAL A 42 0.39 -7.64 -2.49
C VAL A 42 -0.68 -8.61 -1.99
N LEU A 43 -0.35 -9.90 -1.86
CA LEU A 43 -1.28 -10.90 -1.30
C LEU A 43 -1.65 -10.58 0.15
N GLY A 44 -0.67 -10.20 0.98
CA GLY A 44 -0.91 -9.79 2.36
C GLY A 44 -1.81 -8.54 2.45
N ALA A 45 -1.58 -7.55 1.59
CA ALA A 45 -2.42 -6.35 1.52
C ALA A 45 -3.86 -6.70 1.08
N PHE A 46 -4.02 -7.60 0.11
CA PHE A 46 -5.32 -8.06 -0.36
C PHE A 46 -6.11 -8.78 0.75
N VAL A 47 -5.48 -9.75 1.43
CA VAL A 47 -6.09 -10.48 2.53
C VAL A 47 -6.40 -9.55 3.71
N GLY A 48 -5.49 -8.63 4.06
CA GLY A 48 -5.73 -7.62 5.09
C GLY A 48 -6.92 -6.70 4.77
N THR A 49 -7.04 -6.31 3.50
CA THR A 49 -8.17 -5.52 2.99
C THR A 49 -9.48 -6.29 3.09
N ALA A 50 -9.48 -7.57 2.72
CA ALA A 50 -10.66 -8.42 2.85
C ALA A 50 -11.11 -8.53 4.32
N PHE A 51 -10.19 -8.72 5.26
CA PHE A 51 -10.51 -8.72 6.69
C PHE A 51 -11.07 -7.37 7.15
N ALA A 52 -10.42 -6.26 6.77
CA ALA A 52 -10.93 -4.92 7.10
C ALA A 52 -12.36 -4.73 6.56
N TYR A 53 -12.61 -5.09 5.30
CA TYR A 53 -13.93 -5.01 4.70
C TYR A 53 -14.97 -5.83 5.48
N THR A 54 -14.63 -7.07 5.90
CA THR A 54 -15.56 -7.89 6.70
C THR A 54 -15.87 -7.30 8.08
N VAL A 55 -14.89 -6.68 8.74
CA VAL A 55 -15.09 -6.01 10.04
C VAL A 55 -16.06 -4.84 9.91
N TYR A 56 -16.00 -4.12 8.79
CA TYR A 56 -16.82 -2.93 8.51
C TYR A 56 -18.07 -3.25 7.67
N LEU A 57 -18.41 -4.52 7.45
CA LEU A 57 -19.48 -4.92 6.54
C LEU A 57 -20.81 -4.25 6.89
N ASP A 58 -21.23 -4.36 8.16
CA ASP A 58 -22.48 -3.77 8.66
C ASP A 58 -22.49 -2.25 8.51
N GLN A 59 -21.37 -1.58 8.77
CA GLN A 59 -21.27 -0.12 8.63
C GLN A 59 -21.36 0.31 7.18
N THR A 60 -20.68 -0.40 6.27
CA THR A 60 -20.78 -0.11 4.83
C THR A 60 -22.19 -0.36 4.31
N HIS A 61 -22.86 -1.42 4.77
CA HIS A 61 -24.23 -1.73 4.39
C HIS A 61 -25.24 -0.76 5.02
N HIS A 62 -25.00 -0.26 6.23
CA HIS A 62 -25.86 0.75 6.87
C HIS A 62 -25.86 2.08 6.11
N VAL A 63 -24.70 2.51 5.60
CA VAL A 63 -24.56 3.80 4.90
C VAL A 63 -24.97 3.71 3.42
N LEU A 64 -24.69 2.59 2.75
CA LEU A 64 -24.85 2.46 1.29
C LEU A 64 -25.83 1.36 0.85
N GLY A 65 -26.32 0.52 1.75
CA GLY A 65 -27.00 -0.72 1.40
C GLY A 65 -26.10 -1.63 0.55
N ASP A 66 -26.64 -2.10 -0.56
CA ASP A 66 -25.91 -2.92 -1.54
C ASP A 66 -25.07 -2.11 -2.53
N LEU A 67 -25.12 -0.77 -2.47
CA LEU A 67 -24.40 0.08 -3.41
C LEU A 67 -22.87 0.03 -3.17
N ARG A 68 -22.12 0.03 -4.28
CA ARG A 68 -20.65 0.11 -4.29
C ARG A 68 -20.23 1.31 -5.12
N ILE A 69 -19.94 2.42 -4.45
CA ILE A 69 -19.60 3.70 -5.08
C ILE A 69 -18.09 3.93 -4.96
N VAL A 70 -17.45 4.20 -6.10
CA VAL A 70 -15.99 4.36 -6.17
C VAL A 70 -15.55 5.74 -5.71
N ALA A 71 -16.20 6.80 -6.19
CA ALA A 71 -15.82 8.19 -5.93
C ALA A 71 -17.04 9.11 -5.73
N GLY A 72 -16.81 10.30 -5.18
CA GLY A 72 -17.84 11.29 -4.87
C GLY A 72 -18.18 11.36 -3.37
N PRO A 73 -19.22 12.11 -2.98
CA PRO A 73 -19.56 12.34 -1.57
C PRO A 73 -19.79 11.06 -0.75
N ASN A 74 -20.26 10.00 -1.41
CA ASN A 74 -20.54 8.69 -0.82
C ASN A 74 -19.57 7.59 -1.30
N GLY A 75 -18.44 7.97 -1.90
CA GLY A 75 -17.45 7.02 -2.42
C GLY A 75 -16.66 6.34 -1.30
N THR A 76 -16.63 5.00 -1.30
CA THR A 76 -15.96 4.21 -0.25
C THR A 76 -14.68 3.51 -0.71
N ALA A 77 -14.31 3.58 -2.00
CA ALA A 77 -13.07 2.97 -2.47
C ALA A 77 -11.82 3.60 -1.81
N GLY A 78 -11.93 4.87 -1.39
CA GLY A 78 -10.90 5.57 -0.60
C GLY A 78 -10.57 4.93 0.75
N LEU A 79 -11.44 4.07 1.28
CA LEU A 79 -11.17 3.32 2.52
C LEU A 79 -10.08 2.25 2.33
N PHE A 80 -9.89 1.78 1.10
CA PHE A 80 -9.01 0.64 0.80
C PHE A 80 -7.82 1.03 -0.07
N THR A 81 -7.99 2.04 -0.92
CA THR A 81 -6.96 2.49 -1.86
C THR A 81 -6.88 4.01 -1.89
N SER A 82 -5.68 4.57 -2.02
CA SER A 82 -5.51 5.99 -2.25
C SER A 82 -5.93 6.37 -3.68
N MET A 83 -6.58 7.52 -3.81
CA MET A 83 -6.91 8.14 -5.09
C MET A 83 -6.38 9.57 -5.09
N PRO A 84 -5.79 10.05 -6.20
CA PRO A 84 -5.35 11.43 -6.29
C PRO A 84 -6.55 12.37 -6.18
N ALA A 85 -6.34 13.54 -5.59
CA ALA A 85 -7.38 14.56 -5.55
C ALA A 85 -7.72 15.03 -6.99
N PRO A 86 -8.97 15.46 -7.26
CA PRO A 86 -9.40 15.78 -8.64
C PRO A 86 -8.58 16.86 -9.37
N HIS A 87 -7.89 17.72 -8.63
CA HIS A 87 -7.04 18.79 -9.17
C HIS A 87 -5.58 18.36 -9.40
N VAL A 88 -5.19 17.15 -9.00
CA VAL A 88 -3.82 16.63 -9.14
C VAL A 88 -3.72 15.81 -10.40
N SER A 89 -2.78 16.16 -11.29
CA SER A 89 -2.52 15.39 -12.51
C SER A 89 -1.75 14.12 -12.21
N ASN A 90 -1.93 13.09 -13.06
CA ASN A 90 -1.20 11.82 -12.92
C ASN A 90 0.33 12.00 -12.97
N THR A 91 0.82 13.00 -13.72
CA THR A 91 2.25 13.31 -13.77
C THR A 91 2.77 13.81 -12.43
N ILE A 92 2.05 14.72 -11.77
CA ILE A 92 2.43 15.23 -10.46
C ILE A 92 2.30 14.13 -9.41
N ALA A 93 1.23 13.34 -9.44
CA ALA A 93 1.04 12.19 -8.55
C ALA A 93 2.17 11.16 -8.70
N PHE A 94 2.64 10.90 -9.92
CA PHE A 94 3.77 9.99 -10.16
C PHE A 94 5.04 10.50 -9.48
N TRP A 95 5.42 11.76 -9.72
CA TRP A 95 6.64 12.34 -9.13
C TRP A 95 6.55 12.47 -7.61
N ASP A 96 5.36 12.78 -7.08
CA ASP A 96 5.09 12.77 -5.65
C ASP A 96 5.44 11.41 -5.02
N GLN A 97 4.94 10.31 -5.59
CA GLN A 97 5.25 8.97 -5.07
C GLN A 97 6.74 8.63 -5.18
N VAL A 98 7.39 8.97 -6.30
CA VAL A 98 8.84 8.74 -6.49
C VAL A 98 9.67 9.48 -5.45
N ILE A 99 9.41 10.78 -5.26
CA ILE A 99 10.17 11.62 -4.32
C ILE A 99 9.97 11.13 -2.88
N ILE A 100 8.75 10.77 -2.50
CA ILE A 100 8.46 10.27 -1.14
C ILE A 100 9.22 8.97 -0.88
N ILE A 101 9.26 8.02 -1.83
CA ILE A 101 10.02 6.76 -1.67
C ILE A 101 11.51 7.06 -1.49
N LEU A 102 12.08 7.99 -2.27
CA LEU A 102 13.49 8.39 -2.15
C LEU A 102 13.80 9.10 -0.84
N LEU A 103 12.91 9.95 -0.33
CA LEU A 103 13.08 10.59 0.98
C LEU A 103 12.98 9.58 2.11
N TYR A 104 12.05 8.62 2.01
CA TYR A 104 11.84 7.57 3.00
C TYR A 104 13.12 6.73 3.20
N TYR A 105 13.87 6.48 2.12
CA TYR A 105 15.18 5.81 2.20
C TYR A 105 16.16 6.47 3.17
N LYS A 106 16.25 7.81 3.16
CA LYS A 106 17.21 8.57 3.97
C LYS A 106 17.01 8.31 5.47
N TYR A 107 15.82 7.86 5.87
CA TYR A 107 15.47 7.58 7.26
C TYR A 107 15.49 6.08 7.63
N ILE A 108 15.68 5.18 6.66
CA ILE A 108 15.74 3.71 6.90
C ILE A 108 17.19 3.23 7.05
N LEU A 109 18.18 4.00 6.59
CA LEU A 109 19.60 3.79 6.87
C LEU A 109 20.02 4.39 8.21
#